data_AF-A0A919IRZ6-F1
#
_entry.id   AF-A0A919IRZ6-F1
#
_cell.length_a   1.000
_cell.length_b   1.000
_cell.length_c   1.000
_cell.angle_alpha   90.00
_cell.angle_beta   90.00
_cell.angle_gamma   90.00
#
_symmetry.space_group_name_H-M   'P 1'
#
loop_
_entity.id
_entity.type
_entity.pdbx_description
1 polymer ?
#
loop_
_entity_poly.entity_id
_entity_poly.type
_entity_poly.pdbx_seq_one_letter_code
_entity_poly.pdbx_strand_id
1 'polypeptide(L)'
;MLDSGVVWAVVSQPRLLVLLGVAVLVAWPIGTRLSPGHRRLGVLFVLTLGAVLAATTTTGELRPSLSGMRSYLGGFADPAYVIDGFGTSREKIANLGLFLPLGLLAARLWPRPFVVLAALAALAFGIELWQAFIGRGGDAVDVLHNTVGALVGIGIARLWRR
;
A
#
# COMPACT_ATOMS: atom_id res chain seq x y z
N MET A 1 -18.93 -14.01 -0.18
CA MET A 1 -18.20 -14.96 -1.05
C MET A 1 -17.40 -14.15 -2.05
N LEU A 2 -16.11 -14.48 -2.24
CA LEU A 2 -15.32 -13.93 -3.35
C LEU A 2 -15.80 -14.63 -4.63
N ASP A 3 -16.16 -13.85 -5.64
CA ASP A 3 -16.54 -14.38 -6.95
C ASP A 3 -15.27 -14.90 -7.64
N SER A 4 -15.23 -16.20 -7.92
CA SER A 4 -14.07 -16.85 -8.54
C SER A 4 -13.77 -16.31 -9.95
N GLY A 5 -14.79 -15.85 -10.67
CA GLY A 5 -14.63 -15.19 -11.97
C GLY A 5 -13.94 -13.83 -11.84
N VAL A 6 -14.33 -13.04 -10.84
CA VAL A 6 -13.68 -11.75 -10.53
C VAL A 6 -12.23 -11.96 -10.10
N VAL A 7 -11.97 -12.93 -9.22
CA VAL A 7 -10.61 -13.27 -8.78
C VAL A 7 -9.76 -13.68 -9.98
N TRP A 8 -10.28 -14.56 -10.84
CA TRP A 8 -9.58 -15.01 -12.05
C TRP A 8 -9.28 -13.87 -13.01
N ALA A 9 -10.24 -12.98 -13.25
CA ALA A 9 -10.07 -11.80 -14.11
C ALA A 9 -9.01 -10.83 -13.58
N VAL A 10 -8.83 -10.73 -12.26
CA VAL A 10 -7.78 -9.88 -11.66
C VAL A 10 -6.42 -10.56 -11.73
N VAL A 11 -6.30 -11.83 -11.34
CA VAL A 11 -4.98 -12.52 -11.30
C VAL A 11 -4.42 -12.83 -12.70
N SER A 12 -5.27 -12.83 -13.73
CA SER A 12 -4.84 -13.02 -15.12
C SER A 12 -4.36 -11.73 -15.80
N GLN A 13 -4.42 -10.57 -15.13
CA GLN A 13 -3.98 -9.31 -15.72
C GLN A 13 -2.46 -9.31 -15.95
N PRO A 14 -1.98 -9.10 -17.19
CA PRO A 14 -0.55 -9.16 -17.49
C PRO A 14 0.28 -8.16 -16.66
N ARG A 15 -0.26 -6.95 -16.42
CA ARG A 15 0.42 -5.90 -15.65
C ARG A 15 0.62 -6.31 -14.19
N LEU A 16 -0.40 -6.92 -13.59
CA LEU A 16 -0.35 -7.47 -12.23
C LEU A 16 0.72 -8.56 -12.15
N LEU A 17 0.73 -9.51 -13.09
CA LEU A 17 1.71 -10.58 -13.14
C LEU A 17 3.14 -10.06 -13.34
N VAL A 18 3.33 -9.04 -14.17
CA VAL A 18 4.65 -8.40 -14.37
C VAL A 18 5.13 -7.77 -13.07
N LEU A 19 4.30 -7.00 -12.36
CA LEU A 19 4.73 -6.39 -11.09
C LEU A 19 5.02 -7.42 -10.00
N LEU A 20 4.20 -8.47 -9.90
CA LEU A 20 4.48 -9.58 -8.99
C LEU A 20 5.77 -10.32 -9.37
N GLY A 21 5.99 -10.56 -10.67
CA GLY A 21 7.22 -11.17 -11.18
C GLY A 21 8.44 -10.33 -10.85
N VAL A 22 8.39 -9.02 -11.11
CA VAL A 22 9.45 -8.06 -10.72
C VAL A 22 9.68 -8.10 -9.22
N ALA A 23 8.64 -8.08 -8.40
CA ALA A 23 8.76 -8.16 -6.94
C ALA A 23 9.48 -9.44 -6.50
N VAL A 24 9.14 -10.60 -7.08
CA VAL A 24 9.81 -11.88 -6.82
C VAL A 24 11.28 -11.82 -7.23
N LEU A 25 11.57 -11.31 -8.43
CA LEU A 25 12.93 -11.21 -8.97
C LEU A 25 13.83 -10.31 -8.10
N VAL A 26 13.30 -9.22 -7.56
CA VAL A 26 14.08 -8.26 -6.76
C VAL A 26 14.10 -8.58 -5.26
N ALA A 27 13.14 -9.36 -4.75
CA ALA A 27 13.05 -9.69 -3.33
C ALA A 27 14.30 -10.40 -2.80
N TRP A 28 14.81 -11.41 -3.53
CA TRP A 28 15.99 -12.16 -3.10
C TRP A 28 17.28 -11.33 -3.11
N PRO A 29 17.63 -10.60 -4.21
CA PRO A 29 18.78 -9.70 -4.21
C PRO A 29 18.73 -8.61 -3.13
N ILE A 30 17.55 -8.06 -2.84
CA ILE A 30 17.42 -7.04 -1.79
C ILE A 30 17.59 -7.68 -0.40
N GLY A 31 16.94 -8.82 -0.14
CA GLY A 31 17.06 -9.51 1.13
C GLY A 31 18.48 -9.99 1.43
N THR A 32 19.25 -10.43 0.43
CA THR A 32 20.63 -10.88 0.59
C THR A 32 21.61 -9.76 0.95
N ARG A 33 21.28 -8.50 0.67
CA ARG A 33 22.04 -7.33 1.11
C ARG A 33 21.83 -6.98 2.59
N LEU A 34 20.84 -7.57 3.25
CA LEU A 34 20.58 -7.39 4.67
C LEU A 34 21.32 -8.44 5.51
N SER A 35 21.50 -8.15 6.80
CA SER A 35 22.11 -9.11 7.73
C SER A 35 21.30 -10.42 7.80
N PRO A 36 21.93 -11.57 8.13
CA PRO A 36 21.26 -12.88 8.11
C PRO A 36 19.93 -12.92 8.88
N GLY A 37 19.84 -12.23 10.02
CA GLY A 37 18.62 -12.12 10.82
C GLY A 37 17.50 -11.31 10.16
N HIS A 38 17.81 -10.37 9.26
CA HIS A 38 16.83 -9.52 8.57
C HIS A 38 16.54 -9.97 7.14
N ARG A 39 17.31 -10.92 6.58
CA ARG A 39 17.15 -11.40 5.19
C ARG A 39 15.72 -11.83 4.88
N ARG A 40 15.13 -12.70 5.72
CA ARG A 40 13.76 -13.19 5.52
C ARG A 40 12.73 -12.06 5.59
N LEU A 41 12.89 -11.14 6.54
CA LEU A 41 12.02 -9.98 6.68
C LEU A 41 12.12 -9.05 5.47
N GLY A 42 13.33 -8.85 4.92
CA GLY A 42 13.53 -8.06 3.70
C GLY A 42 12.86 -8.66 2.47
N VAL A 43 12.99 -9.98 2.28
CA VAL A 43 12.27 -10.70 1.21
C VAL A 43 10.76 -10.53 1.36
N LEU A 44 10.22 -10.79 2.56
CA LEU A 44 8.80 -10.65 2.83
C LEU A 44 8.32 -9.21 2.62
N PHE A 45 9.09 -8.22 3.07
CA PHE A 45 8.76 -6.81 2.86
C PHE A 45 8.65 -6.45 1.38
N VAL A 46 9.62 -6.87 0.56
CA VAL A 46 9.60 -6.60 -0.88
C VAL A 46 8.43 -7.30 -1.57
N LEU A 47 8.14 -8.54 -1.21
CA LEU A 47 6.99 -9.27 -1.75
C LEU A 47 5.66 -8.61 -1.34
N THR A 48 5.52 -8.22 -0.08
CA THR A 48 4.34 -7.49 0.41
C THR A 48 4.18 -6.15 -0.30
N LEU A 49 5.24 -5.36 -0.41
CA LEU A 49 5.22 -4.09 -1.14
C LEU A 49 4.85 -4.29 -2.60
N GLY A 50 5.43 -5.29 -3.26
CA GLY A 50 5.11 -5.67 -4.63
C GLY A 50 3.65 -6.06 -4.82
N ALA A 51 3.08 -6.84 -3.90
CA ALA A 51 1.66 -7.20 -3.91
C ALA A 51 0.75 -5.98 -3.71
N VAL A 52 1.10 -5.07 -2.78
CA VAL A 52 0.38 -3.81 -2.56
C VAL A 52 0.40 -2.98 -3.85
N LEU A 53 1.58 -2.73 -4.41
CA LEU A 53 1.73 -1.96 -5.66
C LEU A 53 0.99 -2.62 -6.82
N ALA A 54 1.05 -3.93 -6.96
CA ALA A 54 0.33 -4.64 -8.00
C ALA A 54 -1.19 -4.48 -7.83
N ALA A 55 -1.73 -4.68 -6.63
CA ALA A 55 -3.16 -4.57 -6.36
C ALA A 55 -3.71 -3.12 -6.51
N THR A 56 -2.89 -2.12 -6.23
CA THR A 56 -3.34 -0.72 -6.25
C THR A 56 -3.11 -0.04 -7.60
N THR A 57 -2.04 -0.37 -8.32
CA THR A 57 -1.63 0.37 -9.53
C THR A 57 -2.04 -0.26 -10.86
N THR A 58 -2.53 -1.52 -10.87
CA THR A 58 -2.79 -2.24 -12.14
C THR A 58 -4.25 -2.40 -12.53
N THR A 59 -5.18 -2.04 -11.65
CA THR A 59 -6.60 -2.22 -11.93
C THR A 59 -7.13 -1.11 -12.83
N GLY A 60 -7.75 -1.48 -13.96
CA GLY A 60 -8.44 -0.55 -14.85
C GLY A 60 -7.64 -0.14 -16.08
N GLU A 61 -8.34 0.51 -17.00
CA GLU A 61 -7.73 1.10 -18.19
C GLU A 61 -6.95 2.36 -17.84
N LEU A 62 -5.79 2.56 -18.47
CA LEU A 62 -4.99 3.75 -18.27
C LEU A 62 -5.69 4.95 -18.93
N ARG A 63 -6.23 5.86 -18.10
CA ARG A 63 -6.90 7.09 -18.54
C ARG A 63 -6.29 8.31 -17.83
N PRO A 64 -5.17 8.86 -18.35
CA PRO A 64 -4.47 9.98 -17.73
C PRO A 64 -5.40 11.16 -17.43
N SER A 65 -5.42 11.64 -16.18
CA SER A 65 -6.36 12.64 -15.69
C SER A 65 -5.71 13.62 -14.71
N LEU A 66 -5.40 14.83 -15.20
CA LEU A 66 -4.94 15.93 -14.34
C LEU A 66 -6.06 16.48 -13.45
N SER A 67 -7.32 16.42 -13.91
CA SER A 67 -8.47 16.80 -13.09
C SER A 67 -8.64 15.83 -11.92
N GLY A 68 -8.45 14.53 -12.14
CA GLY A 68 -8.44 13.53 -11.07
C GLY A 68 -7.39 13.83 -10.01
N MET A 69 -6.14 14.14 -10.42
CA MET A 69 -5.09 14.56 -9.49
C MET A 69 -5.47 15.83 -8.71
N ARG A 70 -6.05 16.84 -9.38
CA ARG A 70 -6.50 18.08 -8.73
C ARG A 70 -7.60 17.81 -7.70
N SER A 71 -8.58 16.97 -8.02
CA SER A 71 -9.63 16.57 -7.08
C SER A 71 -9.06 15.84 -5.88
N TYR A 72 -8.15 14.90 -6.09
CA TYR A 72 -7.45 14.19 -5.02
C TYR A 72 -6.68 15.14 -4.10
N LEU A 73 -5.87 16.04 -4.68
CA LEU A 73 -5.12 17.04 -3.91
C LEU A 73 -6.05 18.02 -3.18
N GLY A 74 -7.17 18.39 -3.81
CA GLY A 74 -8.21 19.23 -3.23
C GLY A 74 -8.88 18.60 -2.01
N GLY A 75 -8.97 17.27 -1.94
CA GLY A 75 -9.49 16.55 -0.78
C GLY A 75 -8.71 16.83 0.52
N PHE A 76 -7.40 17.11 0.43
CA PHE A 76 -6.59 17.49 1.60
C PHE A 76 -6.81 18.93 2.07
N ALA A 77 -7.43 19.78 1.25
CA ALA A 77 -7.75 21.16 1.63
C ALA A 77 -8.96 21.24 2.58
N ASP A 78 -9.73 20.15 2.71
CA ASP A 78 -10.85 20.02 3.63
C ASP A 78 -10.56 18.95 4.70
N PRO A 79 -10.07 19.34 5.89
CA PRO A 79 -9.81 18.39 6.97
C PRO A 79 -11.05 17.64 7.44
N ALA A 80 -12.24 18.25 7.36
CA ALA A 80 -13.48 17.61 7.78
C ALA A 80 -13.81 16.43 6.85
N TYR A 81 -13.67 16.61 5.53
CA TYR A 81 -13.82 15.52 4.57
C TYR A 81 -12.92 14.33 4.88
N VAL A 82 -11.65 14.57 5.19
CA VAL A 82 -10.67 13.49 5.48
C VAL A 82 -11.03 12.74 6.76
N ILE A 83 -11.43 13.47 7.81
CA ILE A 83 -11.75 12.89 9.12
C ILE A 83 -13.10 12.19 9.09
N ASP A 84 -14.14 12.83 8.57
CA ASP A 84 -15.51 12.31 8.52
C ASP A 84 -15.64 11.17 7.50
N GLY A 85 -14.77 11.15 6.47
CA GLY A 85 -14.65 10.06 5.52
C GLY A 85 -14.03 8.79 6.12
N PHE A 86 -13.41 8.86 7.31
CA PHE A 86 -12.88 7.67 7.97
C PHE A 86 -14.01 6.69 8.33
N GLY A 87 -13.90 5.44 7.90
CA GLY A 87 -15.02 4.51 7.99
C GLY A 87 -14.66 3.04 7.84
N THR A 88 -15.69 2.21 7.84
CA THR A 88 -15.56 0.74 7.91
C THR A 88 -16.13 0.04 6.66
N SER A 89 -16.19 0.75 5.53
CA SER A 89 -16.55 0.11 4.26
C SER A 89 -15.55 -0.99 3.92
N ARG A 90 -15.96 -1.97 3.10
CA ARG A 90 -15.08 -3.09 2.72
C ARG A 90 -13.79 -2.63 2.05
N GLU A 91 -13.87 -1.58 1.23
CA GLU A 91 -12.72 -0.97 0.56
C GLU A 91 -11.78 -0.30 1.57
N LYS A 92 -12.33 0.46 2.51
CA LYS A 92 -11.56 1.12 3.57
C LYS A 92 -10.87 0.10 4.51
N ILE A 93 -11.54 -1.01 4.83
CA ILE A 93 -10.94 -2.13 5.58
C ILE A 93 -9.83 -2.82 4.78
N ALA A 94 -10.02 -2.99 3.46
CA ALA A 94 -8.98 -3.57 2.61
C ALA A 94 -7.72 -2.69 2.59
N ASN A 95 -7.87 -1.36 2.53
CA ASN A 95 -6.76 -0.40 2.59
C ASN A 95 -5.97 -0.51 3.91
N LEU A 96 -6.66 -0.60 5.05
CA LEU A 96 -6.03 -0.92 6.34
C LEU A 96 -5.24 -2.24 6.27
N GLY A 97 -5.86 -3.28 5.71
CA GLY A 97 -5.28 -4.62 5.58
C GLY A 97 -4.05 -4.69 4.67
N LEU A 98 -3.97 -3.84 3.65
CA LEU A 98 -2.81 -3.76 2.74
C LEU A 98 -1.58 -3.17 3.44
N PHE A 99 -1.77 -2.10 4.21
CA PHE A 99 -0.66 -1.38 4.84
C PHE A 99 -0.26 -1.92 6.22
N LEU A 100 -1.13 -2.68 6.89
CA LEU A 100 -0.81 -3.33 8.17
C LEU A 100 0.42 -4.26 8.11
N PRO A 101 0.49 -5.27 7.22
CA PRO A 101 1.66 -6.13 7.13
C PRO A 101 2.90 -5.36 6.69
N LEU A 102 2.73 -4.33 5.84
CA LEU A 102 3.81 -3.48 5.38
C LEU A 102 4.42 -2.66 6.53
N GLY A 103 3.58 -2.04 7.37
CA GLY A 103 3.98 -1.33 8.59
C GLY A 103 4.67 -2.24 9.60
N LEU A 104 4.16 -3.46 9.78
CA LEU A 104 4.74 -4.45 10.68
C LEU A 104 6.16 -4.84 10.24
N LEU A 105 6.32 -5.24 8.98
CA LEU A 105 7.61 -5.66 8.43
C LEU A 105 8.61 -4.50 8.40
N ALA A 106 8.18 -3.32 7.95
CA ALA A 106 9.03 -2.14 7.91
C ALA A 106 9.51 -1.72 9.31
N ALA A 107 8.63 -1.73 10.31
CA ALA A 107 9.04 -1.43 11.68
C ALA A 107 10.07 -2.44 12.21
N ARG A 108 10.00 -3.71 11.83
CA ARG A 108 11.00 -4.72 12.23
C ARG A 108 12.33 -4.54 11.51
N LEU A 109 12.32 -4.07 10.27
CA LEU A 109 13.53 -3.81 9.49
C LEU A 109 14.23 -2.49 9.89
N TRP A 110 13.45 -1.46 10.24
CA TRP A 110 13.98 -0.13 10.53
C TRP A 110 13.61 0.35 11.95
N PRO A 111 14.59 0.76 12.78
CA PRO A 111 14.37 1.07 14.19
C PRO A 111 13.70 2.43 14.45
N ARG A 112 13.44 3.25 13.43
CA ARG A 112 12.88 4.61 13.56
C ARG A 112 11.39 4.63 13.18
N PRO A 113 10.46 4.50 14.15
CA PRO A 113 9.05 4.24 13.85
C PRO A 113 8.37 5.42 13.16
N PHE A 114 8.71 6.66 13.53
CA PHE A 114 8.17 7.86 12.90
C PHE A 114 8.65 8.04 11.47
N VAL A 115 9.90 7.66 11.17
CA VAL A 115 10.43 7.67 9.79
C VAL A 115 9.74 6.61 8.95
N VAL A 116 9.50 5.42 9.51
CA VAL A 116 8.73 4.35 8.83
C VAL A 116 7.31 4.81 8.56
N LEU A 117 6.63 5.40 9.55
CA LEU A 117 5.26 5.90 9.37
C LEU A 117 5.20 6.99 8.29
N ALA A 118 6.12 7.96 8.33
CA ALA A 118 6.19 9.02 7.32
C ALA A 118 6.45 8.46 5.91
N ALA A 119 7.36 7.48 5.78
CA ALA A 119 7.64 6.85 4.50
C ALA A 119 6.42 6.07 3.96
N LEU A 120 5.67 5.39 4.82
CA LEU A 120 4.47 4.65 4.43
C LEU A 120 3.29 5.58 4.12
N ALA A 121 3.13 6.68 4.86
CA ALA A 121 2.16 7.71 4.54
C ALA A 121 2.48 8.36 3.18
N ALA A 122 3.76 8.65 2.90
CA ALA A 122 4.20 9.15 1.61
C ALA A 122 3.98 8.14 0.47
N LEU A 123 4.21 6.85 0.73
CA LEU A 123 3.89 5.78 -0.22
C LEU A 123 2.39 5.70 -0.52
N ALA A 124 1.54 5.74 0.52
CA ALA A 124 0.09 5.75 0.38
C ALA A 124 -0.36 6.96 -0.47
N PHE A 125 0.16 8.14 -0.16
CA PHE A 125 -0.09 9.35 -0.93
C PHE A 125 0.32 9.20 -2.41
N GLY A 126 1.49 8.62 -2.67
CA GLY A 126 1.98 8.40 -4.04
C GLY A 126 1.13 7.40 -4.82
N ILE A 127 0.64 6.35 -4.16
CA ILE A 127 -0.26 5.35 -4.76
C ILE A 127 -1.59 5.99 -5.13
N GLU A 128 -2.23 6.72 -4.22
CA GLU A 128 -3.52 7.39 -4.47
C GLU A 128 -3.38 8.48 -5.54
N LEU A 129 -2.28 9.24 -5.52
CA LEU A 129 -1.98 10.21 -6.57
C LEU A 129 -1.82 9.53 -7.94
N TRP A 130 -1.15 8.38 -7.99
CA TRP A 130 -1.03 7.58 -9.21
C TRP A 130 -2.39 7.07 -9.68
N GLN A 131 -3.23 6.57 -8.77
CA GLN A 131 -4.60 6.11 -9.08
C GLN A 131 -5.49 7.24 -9.60
N ALA A 132 -5.39 8.42 -9.02
CA ALA A 132 -6.04 9.64 -9.50
C ALA A 132 -5.54 10.02 -10.91
N PHE A 133 -4.23 9.93 -11.15
CA PHE A 133 -3.64 10.18 -12.45
C PHE A 133 -4.09 9.18 -13.51
N ILE A 134 -4.11 7.87 -13.23
CA ILE A 134 -4.48 6.86 -14.23
C ILE A 134 -6.00 6.72 -14.45
N GLY A 135 -6.81 7.55 -13.78
CA GLY A 135 -8.26 7.58 -13.94
C GLY A 135 -9.01 6.51 -13.15
N ARG A 136 -8.38 5.86 -12.17
CA ARG A 136 -9.03 4.93 -11.23
C ARG A 136 -9.83 5.69 -10.15
N GLY A 137 -9.50 6.96 -9.94
CA GLY A 137 -9.93 7.73 -8.77
C GLY A 137 -8.97 7.47 -7.62
N GLY A 138 -8.41 8.53 -7.05
CA GLY A 138 -7.63 8.49 -5.82
C GLY A 138 -8.32 9.34 -4.77
N ASP A 139 -8.21 8.93 -3.51
CA ASP A 139 -8.98 9.52 -2.41
C ASP A 139 -8.06 9.87 -1.22
N ALA A 140 -8.16 11.10 -0.74
CA ALA A 140 -7.42 11.57 0.44
C ALA A 140 -7.80 10.75 1.70
N VAL A 141 -9.05 10.29 1.78
CA VAL A 141 -9.52 9.40 2.84
C VAL A 141 -8.80 8.04 2.77
N ASP A 142 -8.44 7.54 1.59
CA ASP A 142 -7.71 6.28 1.47
C ASP A 142 -6.24 6.38 1.91
N VAL A 143 -5.62 7.55 1.74
CA VAL A 143 -4.32 7.84 2.37
C VAL A 143 -4.41 7.73 3.88
N LEU A 144 -5.48 8.25 4.49
CA LEU A 144 -5.69 8.13 5.94
C LEU A 144 -5.84 6.66 6.36
N HIS A 145 -6.65 5.85 5.68
CA HIS A 145 -6.81 4.43 5.99
C HIS A 145 -5.51 3.64 5.83
N ASN A 146 -4.80 3.82 4.72
CA ASN A 146 -3.49 3.19 4.51
C ASN A 146 -2.49 3.59 5.62
N THR A 147 -2.47 4.87 6.01
CA THR A 147 -1.61 5.37 7.09
C THR A 147 -1.96 4.79 8.46
N VAL A 148 -3.26 4.67 8.78
CA VAL A 148 -3.73 4.02 10.01
C VAL A 148 -3.36 2.53 10.00
N GLY A 149 -3.50 1.84 8.87
CA GLY A 149 -3.07 0.44 8.72
C GLY A 149 -1.59 0.28 9.02
N ALA A 150 -0.75 1.14 8.44
CA ALA A 150 0.67 1.20 8.73
C ALA A 150 0.97 1.46 10.21
N LEU A 151 0.29 2.42 10.83
CA LEU A 151 0.44 2.74 12.26
C LEU A 151 0.13 1.54 13.15
N VAL A 152 -0.96 0.83 12.88
CA VAL A 152 -1.34 -0.40 13.60
C VAL A 152 -0.25 -1.47 13.44
N GLY A 153 0.22 -1.71 12.22
CA GLY A 153 1.31 -2.63 11.94
C GLY A 153 2.60 -2.30 12.70
N ILE A 154 2.99 -1.02 12.72
CA ILE A 154 4.14 -0.52 13.47
C ILE A 154 3.94 -0.76 14.98
N GLY A 155 2.75 -0.46 15.51
CA GLY A 155 2.41 -0.69 16.92
C GLY A 155 2.54 -2.16 17.32
N ILE A 156 1.95 -3.07 16.54
CA ILE A 156 2.07 -4.53 16.73
C ILE A 156 3.55 -4.95 16.72
N ALA A 157 4.32 -4.48 15.73
CA ALA A 157 5.73 -4.80 15.62
C ALA A 157 6.55 -4.34 16.83
N ARG A 158 6.15 -3.26 17.50
CA ARG A 158 6.81 -2.72 18.71
C ARG A 158 6.41 -3.48 19.97
N LEU A 159 5.14 -3.83 20.12
CA LEU A 159 4.63 -4.58 21.26
C LEU A 159 5.22 -6.00 21.32
N TRP A 160 5.42 -6.63 20.17
CA TRP A 160 6.05 -7.96 20.04
C TRP A 160 7.60 -7.95 20.05
N ARG A 161 8.27 -6.87 20.49
CA ARG A 161 9.73 -6.88 20.76
C ARG A 161 10.08 -7.28 22.20
N ARG A 162 9.17 -7.97 22.87
CA ARG A 162 9.44 -8.69 24.12
C ARG A 162 9.88 -10.10 23.78
#